data_AF-A0AA95FZC3-F1
#
_entry.id   AF-A0AA95FZC3-F1
#
_cell.length_a   1.000
_cell.length_b   1.000
_cell.length_c   1.000
_cell.angle_alpha   90.00
_cell.angle_beta   90.00
_cell.angle_gamma   90.00
#
_symmetry.space_group_name_H-M   'P 1'
#
loop_
_entity.id
_entity.type
_entity.pdbx_description
1 polymer ?
#
loop_
_entity_poly.entity_id
_entity_poly.type
_entity_poly.pdbx_seq_one_letter_code
_entity_poly.pdbx_strand_id
1 'polypeptide(L)'
;MGAGQHYICPKIYIECKNYTSDIANPELDQLSGRFSHNRGKVGILICRKITDKQLFRKRCKDTAADGRGFILAIDDDDLDTLCKEYMDGGNQNFSSLLIFTEISLLRE
;
A
#
# COMPACT_ATOMS: atom_id res chain seq x y z
N MET A 1 14.36 -8.13 -16.22
CA MET A 1 13.52 -9.19 -15.62
C MET A 1 13.80 -9.19 -14.13
N GLY A 2 13.00 -8.48 -13.33
CA GLY A 2 13.16 -8.48 -11.88
C GLY A 2 12.60 -9.79 -11.31
N ALA A 3 13.40 -10.51 -10.54
CA ALA A 3 12.93 -11.71 -9.85
C ALA A 3 11.78 -11.32 -8.89
N GLY A 4 10.63 -11.97 -9.04
CA GLY A 4 9.51 -11.78 -8.11
C GLY A 4 9.93 -12.26 -6.72
N GLN A 5 9.95 -11.35 -5.74
CA GLN A 5 10.17 -11.70 -4.35
C GLN A 5 8.93 -12.44 -3.81
N HIS A 6 9.12 -13.62 -3.22
CA HIS A 6 8.05 -14.41 -2.62
C HIS A 6 7.82 -13.97 -1.18
N TYR A 7 6.81 -13.13 -0.96
CA TYR A 7 6.37 -12.74 0.39
C TYR A 7 5.23 -13.63 0.88
N ILE A 8 5.27 -14.01 2.15
CA ILE A 8 4.20 -14.80 2.78
C ILE A 8 2.95 -13.92 2.91
N CYS A 9 1.91 -14.23 2.13
CA CYS A 9 0.63 -13.51 2.08
C CYS A 9 -0.60 -14.44 2.06
N PRO A 10 -0.72 -15.42 2.98
CA PRO A 10 -1.92 -16.28 3.05
C PRO A 10 -3.21 -15.48 3.27
N LYS A 11 -3.10 -14.24 3.80
CA LYS A 11 -4.18 -13.26 3.87
C LYS A 11 -3.64 -11.89 3.45
N ILE A 12 -4.47 -11.12 2.75
CA ILE A 12 -4.27 -9.70 2.49
C ILE A 12 -5.26 -8.95 3.39
N TYR A 13 -4.75 -8.06 4.24
CA TYR A 13 -5.59 -7.26 5.12
C TYR A 13 -6.06 -6.01 4.40
N ILE A 14 -7.37 -5.78 4.33
CA ILE A 14 -7.94 -4.59 3.69
C ILE A 14 -8.61 -3.76 4.78
N GLU A 15 -8.24 -2.48 4.88
CA GLU A 15 -8.84 -1.53 5.79
C GLU A 15 -9.34 -0.31 5.01
N CYS A 16 -10.64 0.00 5.17
CA CYS A 16 -11.28 1.14 4.50
C CYS A 16 -11.68 2.17 5.56
N LYS A 17 -11.13 3.38 5.47
CA LYS A 17 -11.41 4.51 6.37
C LYS A 17 -12.18 5.58 5.61
N ASN A 18 -13.40 5.88 6.06
CA ASN A 18 -14.25 6.90 5.45
C ASN A 18 -14.20 8.26 6.18
N TYR A 19 -13.05 8.60 6.78
CA TYR A 19 -12.88 9.87 7.48
C TYR A 19 -12.18 10.87 6.57
N THR A 20 -12.60 12.15 6.65
CA THR A 20 -11.96 13.27 5.95
C THR A 20 -10.75 13.82 6.70
N SER A 21 -10.51 13.36 7.93
CA SER A 21 -9.29 13.64 8.67
C SER A 21 -8.09 12.93 8.05
N ASP A 22 -6.92 13.58 8.11
CA ASP A 22 -5.68 13.05 7.55
C ASP A 22 -5.31 11.70 8.19
N ILE A 23 -4.97 10.72 7.35
CA ILE A 23 -4.51 9.40 7.78
C ILE A 23 -3.06 9.56 8.27
N ALA A 24 -2.77 9.08 9.47
CA ALA A 24 -1.47 9.26 10.11
C ALA A 24 -0.81 7.91 10.42
N ASN A 25 0.27 7.97 11.22
CA ASN A 25 0.98 6.77 11.68
C ASN A 25 0.10 5.77 12.46
N PRO A 26 -0.86 6.19 13.32
CA PRO A 26 -1.65 5.24 14.09
C PRO A 26 -2.42 4.22 13.24
N GLU A 27 -2.93 4.63 12.08
CA GLU A 27 -3.66 3.74 11.17
C GLU A 27 -2.72 2.73 10.50
N LEU A 28 -1.54 3.20 10.10
CA LEU A 28 -0.50 2.35 9.53
C LEU A 28 0.01 1.34 10.55
N ASP A 29 0.25 1.78 11.79
CA ASP A 29 0.68 0.93 12.88
C ASP A 29 -0.40 -0.08 13.30
N GLN A 30 -1.67 0.35 13.32
CA GLN A 30 -2.81 -0.53 13.57
C GLN A 30 -2.91 -1.64 12.52
N LEU A 31 -2.74 -1.32 11.24
CA LEU A 31 -2.77 -2.31 10.16
C LEU A 31 -1.56 -3.24 10.24
N SER A 32 -0.36 -2.70 10.41
CA SER A 32 0.88 -3.50 10.52
C SER A 32 0.86 -4.44 11.75
N GLY A 33 0.25 -4.03 12.86
CA GLY A 33 0.08 -4.86 14.05
C GLY A 33 -0.81 -6.10 13.82
N ARG A 34 -1.61 -6.12 12.74
CA ARG A 34 -2.38 -7.30 12.33
C ARG A 34 -1.52 -8.33 11.62
N PHE A 35 -0.35 -7.95 11.11
CA PHE A 35 0.51 -8.85 10.37
C PHE A 35 1.21 -9.84 11.30
N SER A 36 1.56 -10.99 10.75
CA SER A 36 2.46 -11.94 11.41
C SER A 36 3.01 -12.91 10.38
N HIS A 37 4.05 -13.65 10.74
CA HIS A 37 4.61 -14.69 9.86
C HIS A 37 3.55 -15.68 9.39
N ASN A 38 2.63 -16.08 10.28
CA ASN A 38 1.61 -17.10 9.98
C ASN A 38 0.34 -16.53 9.32
N ARG A 39 0.07 -15.23 9.46
CA ARG A 39 -1.16 -14.61 8.95
C ARG A 39 -0.96 -13.82 7.67
N GLY A 40 0.28 -13.49 7.33
CA GLY A 40 0.63 -12.66 6.17
C GLY A 40 1.13 -11.28 6.57
N LYS A 41 1.84 -10.65 5.63
CA LYS A 41 2.53 -9.36 5.83
C LYS A 41 2.11 -8.28 4.82
N VAL A 42 0.98 -8.46 4.15
CA VAL A 42 0.51 -7.53 3.10
C VAL A 42 -0.83 -6.94 3.52
N GLY A 43 -0.95 -5.62 3.38
CA GLY A 43 -2.21 -4.92 3.59
C GLY A 43 -2.46 -3.80 2.58
N ILE A 44 -3.74 -3.44 2.44
CA ILE A 44 -4.22 -2.33 1.61
C ILE A 44 -5.02 -1.41 2.54
N LEU A 45 -4.63 -0.14 2.60
CA LEU A 45 -5.33 0.92 3.31
C LEU A 45 -6.00 1.82 2.29
N ILE A 46 -7.33 1.85 2.31
CA ILE A 46 -8.15 2.71 1.45
C ILE A 46 -8.71 3.84 2.31
N CYS A 47 -8.57 5.08 1.86
CA CYS A 47 -9.01 6.25 2.62
C CYS A 47 -9.53 7.36 1.72
N ARG A 48 -10.14 8.40 2.30
CA ARG A 48 -10.67 9.53 1.52
C ARG A 48 -9.57 10.49 1.08
N LYS A 49 -8.58 10.73 1.94
CA LYS A 49 -7.50 11.67 1.64
C LYS A 49 -6.20 11.29 2.33
N ILE A 50 -5.10 11.42 1.60
CA ILE A 50 -3.75 11.49 2.15
C ILE A 50 -3.21 12.89 1.85
N THR A 51 -3.00 13.71 2.88
CA THR A 51 -2.59 15.11 2.69
C THR A 51 -1.17 15.22 2.14
N ASP A 52 -0.24 14.47 2.73
CA ASP A 52 1.14 14.37 2.27
C ASP A 52 1.44 12.95 1.78
N LYS A 53 1.15 12.70 0.49
CA LYS A 53 1.41 11.41 -0.16
C LYS A 53 2.88 11.01 -0.11
N GLN A 54 3.82 11.95 -0.13
CA GLN A 54 5.25 11.65 -0.11
C GLN A 54 5.68 11.14 1.27
N LEU A 55 5.28 11.85 2.32
CA LEU A 55 5.52 11.43 3.70
C LEU A 55 4.84 10.09 3.99
N PHE A 56 3.61 9.89 3.53
CA PHE A 56 2.88 8.64 3.75
C PHE A 56 3.56 7.45 3.06
N ARG A 57 4.01 7.64 1.81
CA ARG A 57 4.80 6.64 1.09
C ARG A 57 6.12 6.33 1.80
N LYS A 58 6.81 7.35 2.31
CA LYS A 58 8.03 7.15 3.11
C LYS A 58 7.75 6.28 4.33
N ARG A 59 6.66 6.52 5.06
CA ARG A 59 6.26 5.70 6.22
C ARG A 59 5.96 4.24 5.84
N CYS A 60 5.32 4.02 4.69
CA CYS A 60 5.09 2.66 4.17
C CYS A 60 6.42 1.95 3.84
N LYS A 61 7.37 2.68 3.23
CA LYS A 61 8.74 2.19 2.97
C LYS A 61 9.48 1.86 4.26
N ASP A 62 9.48 2.75 5.24
CA ASP A 62 10.13 2.56 6.54
C ASP A 62 9.55 1.32 7.26
N THR A 63 8.23 1.16 7.24
CA THR A 63 7.53 -0.01 7.82
C THR A 63 7.94 -1.33 7.18
N ALA A 64 8.12 -1.33 5.85
CA ALA A 64 8.61 -2.51 5.14
C ALA A 64 10.08 -2.79 5.44
N ALA A 65 10.93 -1.75 5.49
CA ALA A 65 12.34 -1.85 5.83
C ALA A 65 12.55 -2.43 7.24
N ASP A 66 11.70 -2.02 8.20
CA ASP A 66 11.65 -2.56 9.56
C ASP A 66 11.16 -4.02 9.63
N GLY A 67 10.74 -4.61 8.51
CA GLY A 67 10.17 -5.96 8.47
C GLY A 67 8.77 -6.07 9.06
N ARG A 68 8.11 -4.94 9.33
CA ARG A 68 6.74 -4.84 9.87
C ARG A 68 5.66 -5.04 8.81
N GLY A 69 6.06 -5.28 7.56
CA GLY A 69 5.19 -5.68 6.45
C GLY A 69 4.97 -4.59 5.40
N PHE A 70 4.17 -4.90 4.40
CA PHE A 70 3.97 -4.12 3.19
C PHE A 70 2.55 -3.57 3.18
N ILE A 71 2.42 -2.25 3.08
CA ILE A 71 1.13 -1.56 3.05
C ILE A 71 1.04 -0.75 1.76
N LEU A 72 -0.01 -1.01 0.98
CA LEU A 72 -0.41 -0.17 -0.14
C LEU A 72 -1.49 0.81 0.35
N ALA A 73 -1.20 2.10 0.30
CA ALA A 73 -2.15 3.14 0.70
C ALA A 73 -2.72 3.82 -0.55
N ILE A 74 -4.05 3.89 -0.61
CA ILE A 74 -4.81 4.40 -1.76
C ILE A 74 -5.82 5.41 -1.22
N ASP A 75 -5.81 6.63 -1.74
CA ASP A 75 -6.88 7.59 -1.50
C ASP A 75 -7.86 7.73 -2.68
N ASP A 76 -8.87 8.60 -2.54
CA ASP A 76 -9.87 8.81 -3.59
C ASP A 76 -9.24 9.27 -4.92
N ASP A 77 -8.19 10.11 -4.88
CA ASP A 77 -7.50 10.60 -6.09
C ASP A 77 -6.76 9.46 -6.80
N ASP A 78 -6.18 8.53 -6.02
CA ASP A 78 -5.55 7.33 -6.56
C ASP A 78 -6.63 6.41 -7.18
N LEU A 79 -7.76 6.17 -6.50
CA LEU A 79 -8.86 5.36 -7.04
C LEU A 79 -9.42 5.90 -8.35
N ASP A 80 -9.62 7.22 -8.45
CA ASP A 80 -10.07 7.88 -9.68
C ASP A 80 -9.07 7.65 -10.83
N THR A 81 -7.77 7.73 -10.52
CA THR A 81 -6.71 7.42 -11.49
C THR A 81 -6.77 5.96 -11.95
N LEU A 82 -6.93 5.02 -11.02
CA LEU A 82 -7.04 3.59 -11.35
C LEU A 82 -8.27 3.30 -12.23
N CYS A 83 -9.42 3.90 -11.90
CA CYS A 83 -10.63 3.76 -12.70
C CYS A 83 -10.43 4.28 -14.13
N LYS A 84 -9.80 5.45 -14.29
CA LYS A 84 -9.47 6.00 -15.61
C LYS A 84 -8.53 5.10 -16.40
N GLU A 85 -7.47 4.61 -15.76
CA GLU A 85 -6.52 3.67 -16.38
C GLU A 85 -7.24 2.39 -16.87
N TYR A 86 -8.21 1.89 -16.12
CA TYR A 86 -9.00 0.73 -16.53
C TYR A 86 -9.94 1.05 -17.70
N MET A 87 -10.64 2.18 -17.64
CA MET A 87 -11.62 2.60 -18.64
C MET A 87 -10.99 2.92 -20.00
N ASP A 88 -9.77 3.46 -20.02
CA ASP A 88 -9.05 3.86 -21.25
C ASP A 88 -8.42 2.68 -22.01
N GLY A 89 -8.95 1.47 -21.84
CA GLY A 89 -8.45 0.25 -22.50
C GLY A 89 -7.25 -0.40 -21.81
N GLY A 90 -7.01 -0.07 -20.54
CA GLY A 90 -5.93 -0.63 -19.74
C GLY A 90 -6.08 -2.14 -19.51
N ASN A 91 -4.93 -2.82 -19.41
CA ASN A 91 -4.81 -4.27 -19.24
C ASN A 91 -4.62 -4.70 -17.77
N GLN A 92 -5.27 -3.99 -16.82
CA GLN A 92 -5.14 -4.19 -15.36
C GLN A 92 -3.70 -4.05 -14.81
N ASN A 93 -2.76 -3.51 -15.61
CA ASN A 93 -1.38 -3.32 -15.17
C ASN A 93 -1.19 -2.13 -14.21
N PHE A 94 -2.17 -1.22 -14.14
CA PHE A 94 -2.21 -0.05 -13.27
C PHE A 94 -0.84 0.59 -13.00
N SER A 95 -0.29 1.28 -14.01
CA SER A 95 1.04 1.90 -13.95
C SER A 95 1.17 2.88 -12.78
N SER A 96 0.08 3.57 -12.42
CA SER A 96 0.00 4.43 -11.24
C SER A 96 0.30 3.69 -9.91
N LEU A 97 0.02 2.39 -9.82
CA LEU A 97 0.37 1.57 -8.65
C LEU A 97 1.86 1.23 -8.58
N LEU A 98 2.59 1.28 -9.69
CA LEU A 98 4.03 0.97 -9.71
C LEU A 98 4.84 1.99 -8.92
N ILE A 99 4.35 3.21 -8.74
CA ILE A 99 4.98 4.23 -7.88
C ILE A 99 5.03 3.76 -6.40
N PHE A 100 4.13 2.85 -6.01
CA PHE A 100 4.11 2.23 -4.68
C PHE A 100 4.97 0.97 -4.60
N THR A 101 5.48 0.44 -5.71
CA THR A 101 6.24 -0.84 -5.76
C THR A 101 7.73 -0.73 -5.44
N GLU A 102 8.29 0.48 -5.27
CA GLU A 102 9.69 0.61 -4.81
C GLU A 102 9.96 0.04 -3.41
N ILE A 103 8.92 -0.42 -2.71
CA ILE A 103 9.03 -1.06 -1.40
C ILE A 103 9.82 -2.40 -1.48
N SER A 104 9.84 -3.08 -2.64
CA SER A 104 10.60 -4.32 -2.84
C SER A 104 12.10 -4.12 -3.16
N LEU A 105 12.56 -2.88 -3.39
CA LEU A 105 13.97 -2.56 -3.66
C LEU A 105 14.79 -2.24 -2.40
N LEU A 106 14.19 -2.31 -1.20
CA LEU A 106 14.81 -1.87 0.06
C LEU A 106 15.79 -2.88 0.71
N ARG A 107 16.39 -3.80 -0.07
CA ARG A 107 17.48 -4.65 0.41
C ARG A 107 18.52 -4.89 -0.69
N GLU A 108 19.60 -4.11 -0.64
CA GLU A 108 20.96 -4.61 -0.86
C GLU A 108 21.56 -4.99 0.50
#